data_AF-A0A2V7M891-F1
#
_entry.id   AF-A0A2V7M891-F1
#
_cell.length_a   1.000
_cell.length_b   1.000
_cell.length_c   1.000
_cell.angle_alpha   90.00
_cell.angle_beta   90.00
_cell.angle_gamma   90.00
#
_symmetry.space_group_name_H-M   'P 1'
#
loop_
_entity.id
_entity.type
_entity.pdbx_description
1 polymer ?
#
loop_
_entity_poly.entity_id
_entity_poly.type
_entity_poly.pdbx_seq_one_letter_code
_entity_poly.pdbx_strand_id
1 'polypeptide(L)'
;MTLALDGVAAAELAGRWGVPQCGLFRELGSTFQAIHDVAAQGAPAGTVVLAEAQTAGRGRDGRTWHSPAGGVWLGMLLRPARAELGVMSVRVGLAVADAVDALLGRVVTRLKWPNDVLLGGRKLAGILCEGRWHGETLQWLAVGVGVNVRNAIPAAVARRAVALG
;
A
#
# COMPACT_ATOMS: atom_id res chain seq x y z
N MET A 1 21.43 5.07 -12.21
CA MET A 1 21.65 4.78 -10.77
C MET A 1 20.45 3.99 -10.29
N THR A 2 20.62 2.69 -10.00
CA THR A 2 19.54 1.82 -9.52
C THR A 2 19.01 2.37 -8.20
N LEU A 3 17.68 2.54 -8.09
CA LEU A 3 17.08 3.01 -6.85
C LEU A 3 17.26 1.95 -5.75
N ALA A 4 17.54 2.41 -4.54
CA ALA A 4 17.70 1.58 -3.36
C ALA A 4 16.98 2.23 -2.18
N LEU A 5 16.36 1.43 -1.32
CA LEU A 5 15.70 1.87 -0.09
C LEU A 5 16.66 1.59 1.06
N ASP A 6 17.11 2.63 1.76
CA ASP A 6 18.15 2.54 2.80
C ASP A 6 19.42 1.81 2.32
N GLY A 7 19.81 2.05 1.06
CA GLY A 7 20.96 1.40 0.42
C GLY A 7 20.70 -0.04 -0.04
N VAL A 8 19.49 -0.58 0.18
CA VAL A 8 19.10 -1.94 -0.22
C VAL A 8 18.41 -1.92 -1.59
N ALA A 9 18.96 -2.67 -2.54
CA ALA A 9 18.40 -2.79 -3.88
C ALA A 9 17.10 -3.61 -3.89
N ALA A 10 16.27 -3.41 -4.91
CA ALA A 10 14.96 -4.06 -5.02
C ALA A 10 15.02 -5.61 -4.95
N ALA A 11 16.00 -6.22 -5.61
CA ALA A 11 16.18 -7.68 -5.59
C ALA A 11 16.55 -8.21 -4.19
N GLU A 12 17.35 -7.45 -3.44
CA GLU A 12 17.72 -7.82 -2.07
C GLU A 12 16.52 -7.66 -1.12
N LEU A 13 15.70 -6.61 -1.29
CA LEU A 13 14.44 -6.48 -0.55
C LEU A 13 13.51 -7.66 -0.81
N ALA A 14 13.40 -8.11 -2.07
CA ALA A 14 12.58 -9.25 -2.41
C ALA A 14 12.98 -10.50 -1.62
N GLY A 15 14.29 -10.78 -1.55
CA GLY A 15 14.85 -11.86 -0.74
C GLY A 15 14.57 -11.70 0.76
N ARG A 16 14.79 -10.50 1.32
CA ARG A 16 14.56 -10.22 2.75
C ARG A 16 13.08 -10.37 3.16
N TRP A 17 12.15 -9.99 2.28
CA TRP A 17 10.71 -10.08 2.55
C TRP A 17 10.09 -11.42 2.14
N GLY A 18 10.87 -12.31 1.52
CA GLY A 18 10.36 -13.59 1.02
C GLY A 18 9.30 -13.44 -0.08
N VAL A 19 9.40 -12.36 -0.88
CA VAL A 19 8.50 -12.11 -2.01
C VAL A 19 9.21 -12.47 -3.33
N PRO A 20 8.49 -12.93 -4.36
CA PRO A 20 9.13 -13.39 -5.60
C PRO A 20 9.85 -12.27 -6.36
N GLN A 21 9.36 -11.03 -6.24
CA GLN A 21 9.99 -9.87 -6.83
C GLN A 21 9.50 -8.58 -6.18
N CYS A 22 10.36 -7.57 -6.19
CA CYS A 22 10.09 -6.22 -5.73
C CYS A 22 10.57 -5.21 -6.77
N GLY A 23 9.74 -4.22 -7.08
CA GLY A 23 10.10 -3.06 -7.90
C GLY A 23 10.22 -1.81 -7.03
N LEU A 24 11.29 -1.03 -7.23
CA LEU A 24 11.49 0.26 -6.57
C LEU A 24 11.52 1.38 -7.61
N PHE A 25 10.75 2.43 -7.37
CA PHE A 25 10.63 3.57 -8.27
C PHE A 25 10.77 4.88 -7.49
N ARG A 26 11.42 5.89 -8.09
CA ARG A 26 11.47 7.23 -7.47
C ARG A 26 10.10 7.86 -7.53
N GLU A 27 9.51 7.82 -8.72
CA GLU A 27 8.20 8.35 -8.98
C GLU A 27 7.50 7.47 -10.01
N LEU A 28 6.19 7.32 -9.85
CA LEU A 28 5.30 6.81 -10.91
C LEU A 28 3.88 7.35 -10.73
N GLY A 29 2.98 7.02 -11.65
CA GLY A 29 1.56 7.39 -11.54
C GLY A 29 0.93 6.85 -10.26
N SER A 30 0.85 5.52 -10.11
CA SER A 30 0.43 4.89 -8.86
C SER A 30 0.95 3.46 -8.75
N THR A 31 1.50 3.09 -7.60
CA THR A 31 1.91 1.71 -7.27
C THR A 31 0.76 0.73 -7.40
N PHE A 32 -0.47 1.19 -7.10
CA PHE A 32 -1.69 0.41 -7.29
C PHE A 32 -1.94 0.06 -8.76
N GLN A 33 -1.79 1.05 -9.66
CA GLN A 33 -1.96 0.82 -11.09
C GLN A 33 -0.82 -0.06 -11.63
N ALA A 34 0.41 0.19 -11.20
CA ALA A 34 1.56 -0.62 -11.59
C ALA A 34 1.37 -2.11 -11.26
N ILE A 35 0.68 -2.45 -10.15
CA ILE A 35 0.32 -3.84 -9.85
C ILE A 35 -0.64 -4.43 -10.87
N HIS A 36 -1.65 -3.70 -11.34
CA HIS A 36 -2.49 -4.18 -12.42
C HIS A 36 -1.69 -4.42 -13.71
N ASP A 37 -0.76 -3.51 -14.02
CA ASP A 37 0.05 -3.57 -15.24
C ASP A 37 0.98 -4.79 -15.24
N VAL A 38 1.71 -5.04 -14.14
CA VAL A 38 2.59 -6.21 -14.03
C VAL A 38 1.80 -7.52 -13.91
N ALA A 39 0.62 -7.49 -13.28
CA ALA A 39 -0.24 -8.66 -13.19
C ALA A 39 -0.75 -9.11 -14.58
N ALA A 40 -1.13 -8.16 -15.43
CA ALA A 40 -1.52 -8.41 -16.82
C ALA A 40 -0.36 -8.98 -17.65
N GLN A 41 0.89 -8.68 -17.28
CA GLN A 41 2.10 -9.24 -17.90
C GLN A 41 2.51 -10.60 -17.30
N GLY A 42 1.71 -11.17 -16.39
CA GLY A 42 1.96 -12.49 -15.81
C GLY A 42 2.88 -12.51 -14.59
N ALA A 43 3.15 -11.37 -13.95
CA ALA A 43 3.94 -11.31 -12.73
C ALA A 43 3.41 -12.26 -11.63
N PRO A 44 4.27 -12.97 -10.87
CA PRO A 44 3.86 -13.91 -9.84
C PRO A 44 3.10 -13.26 -8.68
N ALA A 45 2.24 -14.03 -8.01
CA ALA A 45 1.57 -13.58 -6.79
C ALA A 45 2.61 -13.33 -5.69
N GLY A 46 2.44 -12.27 -4.92
CA GLY A 46 3.42 -11.76 -3.97
C GLY A 46 4.32 -10.66 -4.55
N THR A 47 4.22 -10.33 -5.85
CA THR A 47 4.94 -9.18 -6.42
C THR A 47 4.63 -7.89 -5.66
N VAL A 48 5.67 -7.15 -5.27
CA VAL A 48 5.57 -5.87 -4.58
C VAL A 48 6.13 -4.75 -5.45
N VAL A 49 5.50 -3.58 -5.40
CA VAL A 49 5.99 -2.34 -6.02
C VAL A 49 5.98 -1.24 -4.98
N LEU A 50 7.09 -0.52 -4.82
CA LEU A 50 7.16 0.69 -4.00
C LEU A 50 7.54 1.91 -4.84
N ALA A 51 7.08 3.07 -4.40
CA ALA A 51 7.50 4.36 -4.92
C ALA A 51 7.93 5.30 -3.79
N GLU A 52 8.93 6.16 -4.02
CA GLU A 52 9.16 7.29 -3.12
C GLU A 52 8.03 8.33 -3.23
N ALA A 53 7.51 8.55 -4.44
CA ALA A 53 6.36 9.43 -4.71
C ALA A 53 5.39 8.87 -5.75
N GLN A 54 4.11 9.27 -5.67
CA GLN A 54 3.10 9.00 -6.70
C GLN A 54 2.48 10.30 -7.21
N THR A 55 2.41 10.47 -8.53
CA THR A 55 1.79 11.65 -9.17
C THR A 55 0.28 11.52 -9.35
N ALA A 56 -0.24 10.30 -9.34
CA ALA A 56 -1.65 9.97 -9.52
C ALA A 56 -2.12 8.93 -8.49
N GLY A 57 -1.71 9.09 -7.22
CA GLY A 57 -2.08 8.18 -6.13
C GLY A 57 -3.59 8.01 -6.00
N ARG A 58 -4.05 6.75 -5.91
CA ARG A 58 -5.48 6.39 -5.89
C ARG A 58 -5.99 6.08 -4.49
N GLY A 59 -7.18 6.57 -4.18
CA GLY A 59 -8.02 6.18 -3.07
C GLY A 59 -9.36 5.60 -3.54
N ARG A 60 -10.21 5.24 -2.58
CA ARG A 60 -11.56 4.71 -2.86
C ARG A 60 -12.47 5.77 -3.50
N ASP A 61 -13.44 5.28 -4.27
CA ASP A 61 -14.50 6.07 -4.90
C ASP A 61 -13.94 7.21 -5.76
N GLY A 62 -12.81 6.97 -6.45
CA GLY A 62 -12.16 7.93 -7.32
C GLY A 62 -11.40 9.05 -6.60
N ARG A 63 -11.31 9.05 -5.26
CA ARG A 63 -10.55 10.06 -4.51
C ARG A 63 -9.05 9.92 -4.75
N THR A 64 -8.34 11.04 -4.72
CA THR A 64 -6.86 11.05 -4.79
C THR A 64 -6.24 10.77 -3.43
N TRP A 65 -5.15 9.99 -3.43
CA TRP A 65 -4.26 9.80 -2.27
C TRP A 65 -2.98 10.61 -2.48
N HIS A 66 -2.77 11.65 -1.67
CA HIS A 66 -1.58 12.50 -1.75
C HIS A 66 -0.34 11.74 -1.27
N SER A 67 0.65 11.56 -2.15
CA SER A 67 1.76 10.61 -1.95
C SER A 67 3.13 11.19 -2.31
N PRO A 68 3.60 12.27 -1.68
CA PRO A 68 4.94 12.79 -1.93
C PRO A 68 6.00 11.91 -1.24
N ALA A 69 7.27 12.25 -1.42
CA ALA A 69 8.36 11.60 -0.68
C ALA A 69 8.12 11.61 0.85
N GLY A 70 8.60 10.55 1.51
CA GLY A 70 8.57 10.41 2.97
C GLY A 70 7.40 9.59 3.53
N GLY A 71 6.56 8.98 2.70
CA GLY A 71 5.61 7.95 3.14
C GLY A 71 5.92 6.59 2.53
N VAL A 72 5.14 5.58 2.91
CA VAL A 72 5.22 4.24 2.32
C VAL A 72 4.09 4.08 1.34
N TRP A 73 4.42 4.08 0.05
CA TRP A 73 3.49 3.88 -1.05
C TRP A 73 3.78 2.51 -1.68
N LEU A 74 2.93 1.53 -1.38
CA LEU A 74 3.17 0.14 -1.73
C LEU A 74 1.98 -0.43 -2.50
N GLY A 75 2.27 -1.14 -3.57
CA GLY A 75 1.35 -2.04 -4.27
C GLY A 75 1.77 -3.49 -4.06
N MET A 76 0.82 -4.40 -3.90
CA MET A 76 1.04 -5.84 -3.83
C MET A 76 0.05 -6.60 -4.71
N LEU A 77 0.56 -7.60 -5.43
CA LEU A 77 -0.21 -8.49 -6.27
C LEU A 77 -0.57 -9.78 -5.50
N LEU A 78 -1.85 -10.11 -5.40
CA LEU A 78 -2.32 -11.36 -4.82
C LEU A 78 -3.15 -12.16 -5.82
N ARG A 79 -3.20 -13.48 -5.67
CA ARG A 79 -4.09 -14.40 -6.41
C ARG A 79 -4.79 -15.37 -5.44
N PRO A 80 -5.72 -14.88 -4.61
CA PRO A 80 -6.37 -15.72 -3.61
C PRO A 80 -7.35 -16.70 -4.25
N ALA A 81 -7.42 -17.93 -3.72
CA ALA A 81 -8.29 -18.99 -4.25
C ALA A 81 -9.79 -18.78 -3.96
N ARG A 82 -10.17 -17.90 -3.02
CA ARG A 82 -11.59 -17.61 -2.70
C ARG A 82 -11.83 -16.16 -2.27
N ALA A 83 -13.04 -15.68 -2.59
CA ALA A 83 -13.47 -14.28 -2.72
C ALA A 83 -13.77 -13.53 -1.40
N GLU A 84 -12.87 -13.56 -0.43
CA GLU A 84 -12.97 -12.67 0.76
C GLU A 84 -12.46 -11.25 0.50
N LEU A 85 -12.67 -10.75 -0.72
CA LEU A 85 -12.22 -9.42 -1.13
C LEU A 85 -12.81 -8.33 -0.24
N GLY A 86 -14.05 -8.52 0.24
CA GLY A 86 -14.77 -7.56 1.08
C GLY A 86 -14.11 -7.28 2.44
N VAL A 87 -13.30 -8.22 2.95
CA VAL A 87 -12.57 -8.05 4.22
C VAL A 87 -11.06 -7.85 4.03
N MET A 88 -10.57 -7.96 2.80
CA MET A 88 -9.12 -7.88 2.55
C MET A 88 -8.54 -6.53 2.95
N SER A 89 -9.26 -5.43 2.72
CA SER A 89 -8.79 -4.10 3.13
C SER A 89 -8.62 -3.98 4.65
N VAL A 90 -9.50 -4.64 5.42
CA VAL A 90 -9.44 -4.69 6.88
C VAL A 90 -8.30 -5.59 7.35
N ARG A 91 -8.09 -6.75 6.72
CA ARG A 91 -6.97 -7.66 7.05
C ARG A 91 -5.61 -7.01 6.82
N VAL A 92 -5.43 -6.35 5.67
CA VAL A 92 -4.22 -5.59 5.37
C VAL A 92 -4.09 -4.39 6.31
N GLY A 93 -5.20 -3.72 6.62
CA GLY A 93 -5.23 -2.65 7.62
C GLY A 93 -4.76 -3.12 9.00
N LEU A 94 -5.16 -4.32 9.43
CA LEU A 94 -4.71 -4.92 10.68
C LEU A 94 -3.19 -5.18 10.67
N ALA A 95 -2.65 -5.73 9.58
CA ALA A 95 -1.22 -5.93 9.45
C ALA A 95 -0.43 -4.61 9.51
N VAL A 96 -0.96 -3.53 8.91
CA VAL A 96 -0.37 -2.19 9.01
C VAL A 96 -0.44 -1.65 10.44
N ALA A 97 -1.59 -1.81 11.10
CA ALA A 97 -1.78 -1.43 12.51
C ALA A 97 -0.77 -2.14 13.42
N ASP A 98 -0.65 -3.46 13.30
CA ASP A 98 0.29 -4.28 14.07
C ASP A 98 1.75 -3.84 13.84
N ALA A 99 2.13 -3.60 12.59
CA ALA A 99 3.49 -3.13 12.26
C ALA A 99 3.79 -1.75 12.87
N VAL A 100 2.83 -0.83 12.85
CA VAL A 100 2.97 0.50 13.45
C VAL A 100 3.04 0.42 14.97
N ASP A 101 2.15 -0.34 15.60
CA ASP A 101 2.12 -0.48 17.05
C ASP A 101 3.38 -1.18 17.58
N ALA A 102 3.91 -2.17 16.84
CA ALA A 102 5.20 -2.79 17.13
C ALA A 102 6.35 -1.78 17.03
N LEU A 103 6.38 -0.96 15.97
CA LEU A 103 7.39 0.09 15.81
C LEU A 103 7.35 1.12 16.95
N LEU A 104 6.16 1.47 17.43
CA LEU A 104 5.98 2.43 18.51
C LEU A 104 6.10 1.81 19.91
N GLY A 105 6.18 0.49 20.01
CA GLY A 105 6.24 -0.24 21.29
C GLY A 105 4.96 -0.15 22.13
N ARG A 106 3.80 0.17 21.52
CA ARG A 106 2.51 0.29 22.21
C ARG A 106 1.32 0.19 21.26
N VAL A 107 0.21 -0.33 21.75
CA VAL A 107 -1.05 -0.44 20.98
C VAL A 107 -1.77 0.91 20.98
N VAL A 108 -1.68 1.65 19.87
CA VAL A 108 -2.25 2.99 19.73
C VAL A 108 -3.05 3.19 18.44
N THR A 109 -2.88 2.29 17.48
CA THR A 109 -3.65 2.34 16.24
C THR A 109 -5.06 1.78 16.41
N ARG A 110 -5.97 2.20 15.52
CA ARG A 110 -7.33 1.65 15.42
C ARG A 110 -7.73 1.47 13.97
N LEU A 111 -8.50 0.43 13.67
CA LEU A 111 -9.11 0.26 12.36
C LEU A 111 -10.43 1.04 12.30
N LYS A 112 -10.60 1.78 11.21
CA LYS A 112 -11.89 2.37 10.85
C LYS A 112 -12.35 1.72 9.55
N TRP A 113 -13.50 1.05 9.62
CA TRP A 113 -14.14 0.47 8.45
C TRP A 113 -14.39 1.56 7.40
N PRO A 114 -14.16 1.29 6.10
CA PRO A 114 -13.81 -0.02 5.53
C PRO A 114 -12.30 -0.28 5.34
N ASN A 115 -11.44 0.71 5.46
CA ASN A 115 -10.08 0.62 4.91
C ASN A 115 -9.06 1.61 5.50
N ASP A 116 -9.36 2.22 6.64
CA ASP A 116 -8.50 3.23 7.24
C ASP A 116 -7.83 2.67 8.51
N VAL A 117 -6.53 2.95 8.66
CA VAL A 117 -5.82 2.81 9.93
C VAL A 117 -5.71 4.20 10.55
N LEU A 118 -6.11 4.34 11.81
CA LEU A 118 -6.11 5.59 12.54
C LEU A 118 -5.03 5.60 13.62
N LEU A 119 -4.46 6.78 13.87
CA LEU A 119 -3.61 7.08 15.02
C LEU A 119 -4.12 8.36 15.67
N GLY A 120 -4.42 8.32 16.97
CA GLY A 120 -5.02 9.46 17.68
C GLY A 120 -6.32 9.97 17.02
N GLY A 121 -7.15 9.06 16.48
CA GLY A 121 -8.41 9.39 15.81
C GLY A 121 -8.29 9.97 14.39
N ARG A 122 -7.08 10.17 13.87
CA ARG A 122 -6.82 10.69 12.52
C ARG A 122 -6.26 9.60 11.61
N LYS A 123 -6.53 9.70 10.31
CA LYS A 123 -6.11 8.72 9.31
C LYS A 123 -4.59 8.72 9.13
N LEU A 124 -3.98 7.60 9.49
CA LEU A 124 -2.56 7.32 9.33
C LEU A 124 -2.30 6.59 8.01
N ALA A 125 -3.10 5.56 7.72
CA ALA A 125 -2.97 4.76 6.51
C ALA A 125 -4.31 4.51 5.82
N GLY A 126 -4.25 4.22 4.52
CA GLY A 126 -5.38 3.81 3.71
C GLY A 126 -5.05 2.59 2.88
N ILE A 127 -5.99 1.65 2.81
CA ILE A 127 -5.85 0.42 2.03
C ILE A 127 -6.84 0.47 0.85
N LEU A 128 -6.40 0.06 -0.32
CA LEU A 128 -7.25 -0.07 -1.51
C LEU A 128 -7.11 -1.49 -2.06
N CYS A 129 -8.22 -2.15 -2.34
CA CYS A 129 -8.24 -3.49 -2.92
C CYS A 129 -9.14 -3.48 -4.15
N GLU A 130 -8.66 -3.95 -5.30
CA GLU A 130 -9.45 -4.08 -6.52
C GLU A 130 -9.11 -5.40 -7.23
N GLY A 131 -10.13 -6.24 -7.40
CA GLY A 131 -10.03 -7.49 -8.14
C GLY A 131 -10.18 -7.27 -9.65
N ARG A 132 -9.41 -8.03 -10.43
CA ARG A 132 -9.63 -8.17 -11.88
C ARG A 132 -10.21 -9.55 -12.15
N TRP A 133 -11.31 -9.56 -12.87
CA TRP A 133 -12.15 -10.75 -13.07
C TRP A 133 -12.24 -11.09 -14.55
N HIS A 134 -12.31 -12.38 -14.84
CA HIS A 134 -12.68 -12.90 -16.14
C HIS A 134 -13.86 -13.87 -15.93
N GLY A 135 -15.06 -13.43 -16.32
CA GLY A 135 -16.30 -14.05 -15.86
C GLY A 135 -16.39 -14.02 -14.33
N GLU A 136 -16.69 -15.17 -13.72
CA GLU A 136 -16.74 -15.35 -12.27
C GLU A 136 -15.37 -15.66 -11.64
N THR A 137 -14.32 -15.79 -12.45
CA THR A 137 -12.98 -16.17 -11.98
C THR A 137 -12.16 -14.92 -11.69
N LEU A 138 -11.80 -14.74 -10.41
CA LEU A 138 -10.82 -13.74 -10.00
C LEU A 138 -9.45 -14.09 -10.58
N GLN A 139 -8.95 -13.24 -11.47
CA GLN A 139 -7.64 -13.41 -12.10
C GLN A 139 -6.52 -12.96 -11.15
N TRP A 140 -6.71 -11.79 -10.54
CA TRP A 140 -5.82 -11.28 -9.49
C TRP A 140 -6.50 -10.21 -8.64
N LEU A 141 -5.89 -9.90 -7.51
CA LEU A 141 -6.24 -8.83 -6.61
C LEU A 141 -5.05 -7.86 -6.49
N ALA A 142 -5.27 -6.60 -6.86
CA ALA A 142 -4.33 -5.53 -6.55
C ALA A 142 -4.63 -4.98 -5.15
N VAL A 143 -3.60 -4.87 -4.31
CA VAL A 143 -3.67 -4.26 -2.99
C VAL A 143 -2.75 -3.05 -2.95
N GLY A 144 -3.30 -1.87 -2.69
CA GLY A 144 -2.57 -0.64 -2.45
C GLY A 144 -2.54 -0.32 -0.97
N VAL A 145 -1.37 0.03 -0.45
CA VAL A 145 -1.15 0.44 0.93
C VAL A 145 -0.45 1.79 0.91
N GLY A 146 -1.09 2.80 1.48
CA GLY A 146 -0.49 4.10 1.70
C GLY A 146 -0.38 4.39 3.19
N VAL A 147 0.83 4.57 3.70
CA VAL A 147 1.09 4.91 5.12
C VAL A 147 1.79 6.25 5.19
N ASN A 148 1.22 7.19 5.96
CA ASN A 148 1.87 8.45 6.22
C ASN A 148 2.97 8.29 7.29
N VAL A 149 4.22 8.62 6.96
CA VAL A 149 5.36 8.45 7.88
C VAL A 149 5.97 9.81 8.23
N ARG A 150 6.72 10.40 7.29
CA ARG A 150 7.34 11.74 7.39
C ARG A 150 6.92 12.67 6.25
N ASN A 151 5.98 12.24 5.41
CA ASN A 151 5.48 13.02 4.28
C ASN A 151 4.62 14.21 4.73
N ALA A 152 4.57 15.22 3.86
CA ALA A 152 3.68 16.36 4.04
C ALA A 152 2.21 15.93 3.91
N ILE A 153 1.40 16.32 4.90
CA ILE A 153 -0.05 16.16 4.89
C ILE A 153 -0.68 17.46 4.36
N PRO A 154 -1.52 17.41 3.30
CA PRO A 154 -2.17 18.60 2.78
C PRO A 154 -3.04 19.30 3.83
N ALA A 155 -3.00 20.64 3.86
CA ALA A 155 -3.76 21.45 4.81
C ALA A 155 -5.27 21.13 4.80
N ALA A 156 -5.83 20.86 3.61
CA ALA A 156 -7.24 20.49 3.43
C ALA A 156 -7.67 19.22 4.20
N VAL A 157 -6.72 18.36 4.61
CA VAL A 157 -7.01 17.12 5.34
C VAL A 157 -6.28 17.03 6.69
N ALA A 158 -5.53 18.04 7.10
CA ALA A 158 -4.69 18.02 8.30
C ALA A 158 -5.47 17.72 9.60
N ARG A 159 -6.75 18.11 9.67
CA ARG A 159 -7.62 17.80 10.83
C ARG A 159 -7.99 16.32 10.93
N ARG A 160 -7.96 15.59 9.82
CA ARG A 160 -8.44 14.19 9.71
C ARG A 160 -7.35 13.20 9.33
N ALA A 161 -6.12 13.65 9.08
CA ALA A 161 -4.98 12.82 8.72
C ALA A 161 -3.78 13.13 9.63
N VAL A 162 -2.86 12.16 9.75
CA VAL A 162 -1.66 12.23 10.59
C VAL A 162 -0.55 11.42 9.94
N ALA A 163 0.71 11.78 10.22
CA ALA A 163 1.90 11.02 9.88
C ALA A 163 2.60 10.56 11.17
N LEU A 164 3.39 9.49 11.12
CA LEU A 164 4.06 8.93 12.30
C LEU A 164 5.03 9.90 12.99
N GLY A 165 5.73 10.73 12.21
CA GLY A 165 6.72 11.69 12.72
C GLY A 165 8.17 11.30 12.42
#